data_AF-A0A7W1I090-F1
#
_entry.id   AF-A0A7W1I090-F1
#
_cell.length_a   1.000
_cell.length_b   1.000
_cell.length_c   1.000
_cell.angle_alpha   90.00
_cell.angle_beta   90.00
_cell.angle_gamma   90.00
#
_symmetry.space_group_name_H-M   'P 1'
#
loop_
_entity.id
_entity.type
_entity.pdbx_description
1 polymer ?
#
loop_
_entity_poly.entity_id
_entity_poly.type
_entity_poly.pdbx_seq_one_letter_code
_entity_poly.pdbx_strand_id
1 'polypeptide(L)' 'DRNQVIEDVREVENYLACSIHTRSELVVLIRDAGKIVGEFDIDSDTVGAFTQEDEALLEEMGALSSGRVASLAASYEAS' A
#
# COMPACT_ATOMS: atom_id res chain seq x y z
N ASP A 1 1.67 -9.06 -7.38
CA ASP A 1 1.12 -9.42 -6.06
C ASP A 1 2.17 -9.41 -4.96
N ARG A 2 2.96 -8.34 -4.86
CA ARG A 2 3.93 -8.14 -3.77
C ARG A 2 3.84 -6.70 -3.31
N ASN A 3 4.23 -6.43 -2.06
CA ASN A 3 4.40 -5.07 -1.56
C ASN A 3 5.46 -4.34 -2.40
N GLN A 4 5.36 -3.02 -2.46
CA GLN A 4 6.31 -2.16 -3.17
C GLN A 4 6.92 -1.19 -2.17
N VAL A 5 8.25 -1.12 -2.18
CA VAL A 5 9.03 -0.16 -1.40
C VAL A 5 9.84 0.63 -2.41
N ILE A 6 9.44 1.88 -2.66
CA ILE A 6 10.07 2.75 -3.65
C ILE A 6 10.88 3.80 -2.89
N GLU A 7 12.21 3.68 -2.95
CA GLU A 7 13.11 4.63 -2.27
C GLU A 7 13.05 6.03 -2.89
N ASP A 8 13.02 6.12 -4.22
CA ASP A 8 12.86 7.38 -4.93
C ASP A 8 11.92 7.22 -6.14
N VAL A 9 10.73 7.79 -6.05
CA VAL A 9 9.69 7.65 -7.09
C VAL A 9 10.10 8.28 -8.43
N ARG A 10 11.08 9.19 -8.42
CA ARG A 10 11.58 9.84 -9.64
C ARG A 10 12.45 8.92 -10.49
N GLU A 11 12.97 7.85 -9.89
CA GLU A 11 13.77 6.83 -10.57
C GLU A 11 12.90 5.71 -11.16
N VAL A 12 11.59 5.77 -10.94
CA VAL A 12 10.62 4.78 -11.44
C VAL A 12 9.98 5.29 -12.73
N GLU A 13 10.17 4.54 -13.82
CA GLU A 13 9.52 4.86 -15.09
C GLU A 13 8.00 4.71 -14.96
N ASN A 14 7.26 5.70 -15.48
CA ASN A 14 5.79 5.77 -15.45
C ASN A 14 5.18 5.85 -14.04
N TYR A 15 5.91 6.37 -13.05
CA TYR A 15 5.32 6.70 -11.75
C TYR A 15 4.21 7.76 -11.90
N LEU A 16 3.03 7.46 -11.35
CA LEU A 16 1.86 8.34 -11.35
C LEU A 16 1.64 8.86 -9.93
N ALA A 17 2.27 10.00 -9.64
CA ALA A 17 2.22 10.57 -8.31
C ALA A 17 0.82 11.11 -7.95
N CYS A 18 0.33 10.76 -6.77
CA CYS A 18 -0.83 11.42 -6.16
C CYS A 18 -0.51 12.88 -5.76
N SER A 19 0.76 13.20 -5.53
CA SER A 19 1.28 14.53 -5.20
C SER A 19 2.59 14.82 -5.93
N ILE A 20 2.79 16.06 -6.37
CA ILE A 20 4.08 16.49 -6.99
C ILE A 20 5.25 16.50 -6.00
N HIS A 21 4.97 16.40 -4.70
CA HIS A 21 5.99 16.41 -3.65
C HIS A 21 6.44 15.02 -3.23
N THR A 22 5.76 13.95 -3.66
CA THR A 22 6.15 12.58 -3.30
C THR A 22 7.57 12.29 -3.77
N ARG A 23 8.35 11.69 -2.87
CA ARG A 23 9.74 11.27 -3.06
C ARG A 23 9.92 9.80 -2.80
N SER A 24 9.21 9.19 -1.87
CA SER A 24 9.19 7.73 -1.68
C SER A 24 7.76 7.26 -1.45
N GLU A 25 7.53 5.97 -1.70
CA GLU A 25 6.22 5.34 -1.58
C GLU A 25 6.35 3.92 -0.98
N LEU A 26 5.42 3.56 -0.11
CA LEU A 26 5.25 2.22 0.45
C LEU A 26 3.84 1.72 0.17
N VAL A 27 3.73 0.67 -0.65
CA VAL A 27 2.48 -0.02 -0.95
C VAL A 27 2.47 -1.39 -0.30
N VAL A 28 1.55 -1.64 0.64
CA VAL A 28 1.40 -2.93 1.34
C VAL A 28 0.03 -3.53 1.07
N LEU A 29 0.01 -4.77 0.59
CA LEU A 29 -1.22 -5.43 0.17
C LEU A 29 -2.01 -5.98 1.35
N ILE A 30 -3.30 -5.67 1.42
CA ILE A 30 -4.22 -6.23 2.41
C ILE A 30 -4.80 -7.53 1.85
N ARG A 31 -4.61 -8.63 2.58
CA ARG A 31 -5.04 -9.96 2.15
C ARG A 31 -6.07 -10.55 3.11
N ASP A 32 -7.16 -11.08 2.55
CA ASP A 32 -8.19 -11.83 3.27
C ASP A 32 -8.47 -13.14 2.52
N ALA A 33 -8.52 -14.26 3.25
CA ALA A 33 -8.76 -15.59 2.67
C ALA A 33 -7.94 -15.92 1.40
N GLY A 34 -6.67 -15.48 1.34
CA GLY A 34 -5.77 -15.70 0.21
C GLY A 34 -5.98 -14.79 -1.00
N LYS A 35 -6.92 -13.84 -0.93
CA LYS A 35 -7.17 -12.83 -1.97
C LYS A 35 -6.63 -11.47 -1.53
N ILE A 36 -6.21 -10.66 -2.50
CA ILE A 36 -5.94 -9.23 -2.27
C ILE A 36 -7.29 -8.54 -2.24
N VAL A 37 -7.58 -7.83 -1.16
CA VAL A 37 -8.85 -7.13 -0.94
C VAL A 37 -8.68 -5.61 -0.86
N GLY A 38 -7.43 -5.13 -0.85
CA GLY A 38 -7.08 -3.72 -0.84
C GLY A 38 -5.57 -3.54 -0.65
N GLU A 39 -5.17 -2.31 -0.40
CA GLU A 39 -3.79 -1.93 -0.14
C GLU A 39 -3.73 -0.73 0.81
N PHE A 40 -2.64 -0.63 1.56
CA PHE A 40 -2.16 0.63 2.10
C PHE A 40 -1.24 1.26 1.06
N ASP A 41 -1.45 2.52 0.76
CA ASP A 41 -0.65 3.33 -0.15
C ASP A 41 -0.19 4.57 0.63
N ILE A 42 1.11 4.65 0.93
CA ILE A 42 1.69 5.69 1.77
C ILE A 42 2.80 6.42 1.03
N ASP A 43 2.60 7.71 0.85
CA ASP A 43 3.56 8.63 0.26
C ASP A 43 4.40 9.37 1.32
N SER A 44 5.64 9.72 0.96
CA SER A 44 6.46 10.66 1.72
C SER A 44 7.16 11.66 0.82
N ASP A 45 7.35 12.90 1.28
CA ASP A 45 8.19 13.92 0.62
C ASP A 45 9.69 13.74 0.91
N THR A 46 10.05 12.69 1.64
CA THR A 46 11.43 12.32 1.97
C THR A 46 11.86 11.11 1.13
N VAL A 47 13.07 11.14 0.56
CA VAL A 47 13.65 9.99 -0.16
C VAL A 47 13.99 8.89 0.83
N GLY A 48 13.65 7.63 0.50
CA GLY A 48 13.92 6.47 1.34
C GLY A 48 13.30 6.55 2.73
N ALA A 49 12.08 7.10 2.84
CA ALA A 49 11.44 7.34 4.13
C ALA A 49 11.02 6.05 4.86
N PHE A 50 10.85 4.96 4.11
CA PHE A 50 10.26 3.73 4.62
C PHE A 50 11.30 2.64 4.83
N THR A 51 11.15 1.94 5.95
CA THR A 51 12.00 0.83 6.37
C THR A 51 11.23 -0.49 6.33
N GLN A 52 11.92 -1.60 6.58
CA GLN A 52 11.29 -2.90 6.75
C GLN A 52 10.37 -2.96 7.98
N GLU A 53 10.62 -2.15 9.01
CA GLU A 53 9.76 -2.10 10.20
C GLU A 53 8.40 -1.46 9.86
N ASP A 54 8.40 -0.45 8.98
CA ASP A 54 7.17 0.18 8.49
C ASP A 54 6.34 -0.80 7.65
N GLU A 55 6.99 -1.55 6.75
CA GLU A 55 6.33 -2.59 5.96
C GLU A 55 5.71 -3.66 6.88
N ALA A 56 6.47 -4.18 7.85
CA ALA A 56 6.00 -5.20 8.78
C ALA A 56 4.81 -4.71 9.62
N LEU A 57 4.85 -3.46 10.10
CA LEU A 57 3.73 -2.86 10.83
C LEU A 57 2.46 -2.82 9.96
N LEU A 58 2.58 -2.40 8.70
CA LEU A 58 1.42 -2.33 7.80
C LEU A 58 0.90 -3.72 7.42
N GLU A 59 1.76 -4.74 7.32
CA GLU A 59 1.32 -6.13 7.15
C GLU A 59 0.48 -6.60 8.35
N GLU A 60 0.93 -6.32 9.58
CA GLU A 60 0.17 -6.62 10.80
C GLU A 60 -1.19 -5.89 10.82
N MET A 61 -1.20 -4.60 10.50
CA MET A 61 -2.43 -3.80 10.42
C MET A 61 -3.36 -4.29 9.30
N GLY A 62 -2.80 -4.75 8.18
CA GLY A 62 -3.52 -5.35 7.07
C GLY A 62 -4.21 -6.64 7.51
N ALA A 63 -3.50 -7.52 8.22
CA ALA A 63 -4.08 -8.73 8.78
C ALA A 63 -5.23 -8.42 9.75
N LEU A 64 -5.06 -7.44 10.64
CA LEU A 64 -6.08 -7.04 11.63
C LEU A 64 -7.34 -6.44 10.98
N SER A 65 -7.19 -5.67 9.90
CA SER A 65 -8.30 -4.97 9.24
C SER A 65 -8.91 -5.73 8.06
N SER A 66 -8.23 -6.77 7.57
CA SER A 66 -8.55 -7.56 6.37
C SER A 66 -10.04 -7.89 6.19
N GLY A 67 -10.68 -8.50 7.18
CA GLY A 67 -12.10 -8.89 7.10
C GLY A 67 -13.06 -7.72 6.90
N ARG A 68 -12.75 -6.53 7.46
CA ARG A 68 -13.57 -5.33 7.25
C ARG A 68 -13.36 -4.74 5.87
N VAL A 69 -12.11 -4.71 5.40
CA VAL A 69 -11.76 -4.24 4.05
C VAL A 69 -12.42 -5.14 3.01
N ALA A 70 -12.33 -6.47 3.17
CA ALA A 70 -12.97 -7.46 2.31
C ALA A 70 -14.49 -7.27 2.25
N SER A 71 -15.15 -7.09 3.41
CA SER A 71 -16.59 -6.85 3.48
C SER A 71 -17.01 -5.56 2.76
N LEU A 72 -16.20 -4.50 2.83
CA LEU A 72 -16.49 -3.24 2.16
C LEU A 72 -16.25 -3.35 0.64
N ALA A 73 -15.14 -3.96 0.22
CA ALA A 73 -14.82 -4.19 -1.18
C ALA A 73 -15.93 -4.97 -1.90
N ALA A 74 -16.42 -6.06 -1.30
CA ALA A 74 -17.52 -6.85 -1.84
C ALA A 74 -18.84 -6.05 -1.99
N SER A 75 -19.06 -5.03 -1.16
CA SER A 75 -20.25 -4.19 -1.26
C SER A 75 -20.24 -3.26 -2.48
N TYR A 76 -19.06 -2.87 -2.96
CA TYR A 76 -18.92 -2.06 -4.17
C TYR A 76 -19.12 -2.88 -5.44
N GLU A 77 -18.70 -4.14 -5.45
CA GLU A 77 -18.90 -5.05 -6.60
C GLU A 77 -20.37 -5.46 -6.80
N ALA A 78 -21.18 -5.38 -5.75
CA ALA A 78 -22.59 -5.71 -5.77
C ALA A 78 -23.50 -4.53 -6.18
N SER A 79 -22.95 -3.33 -6.41
CA SER A 79 -23.67 -2.11 -6.82
C SER A 79 -23.40 -1.78 -8.28
#